data_AF-A0A7G2FDZ1-F1
#
_entry.id   AF-A0A7G2FDZ1-F1
#
_cell.length_a   1.000
_cell.length_b   1.000
_cell.length_c   1.000
_cell.angle_alpha   90.00
_cell.angle_beta   90.00
_cell.angle_gamma   90.00
#
_symmetry.space_group_name_H-M   'P 1'
#
loop_
_entity.id
_entity.type
_entity.pdbx_description
1 polymer ?
#
loop_
_entity_poly.entity_id
_entity_poly.type
_entity_poly.pdbx_seq_one_letter_code
_entity_poly.pdbx_strand_id
1 'polypeptide(L)'
;MLISYTSNTFPTDYVPTVFDNFSANVVVDGSTVNLGLWDTAGQEDYNRLRPLSYRGADVFLLAFSLISKASYENIHKKWLPELKHYAPGIPIVLVGTKLDLRDDKQFLKDHPGAASITTAQGEELRKMIGAVSDKGSFEATKGKEKDKTIED
;
A
#
# COMPACT_ATOMS: atom_id res chain seq x y z
N MET A 1 0.04 4.93 -5.28
CA MET A 1 -0.53 4.87 -3.90
C MET A 1 -0.33 6.20 -3.20
N LEU A 2 0.91 6.67 -2.99
CA LEU A 2 1.16 7.99 -2.39
C LEU A 2 0.61 9.12 -3.27
N ILE A 3 0.94 9.14 -4.57
CA ILE A 3 0.44 10.15 -5.52
C ILE A 3 -1.10 10.18 -5.53
N SER A 4 -1.77 9.02 -5.51
CA SER A 4 -3.24 8.98 -5.49
C SER A 4 -3.83 9.53 -4.21
N TYR A 5 -3.17 9.32 -3.07
CA TYR A 5 -3.58 9.90 -1.79
C TYR A 5 -3.36 11.42 -1.75
N THR A 6 -2.24 11.92 -2.27
CA THR A 6 -1.87 13.34 -2.19
C THR A 6 -2.49 14.20 -3.29
N SER A 7 -2.74 13.64 -4.48
CA SER A 7 -3.27 14.36 -5.64
C SER A 7 -4.75 14.08 -5.94
N ASN A 8 -5.34 13.09 -5.25
CA ASN A 8 -6.68 12.56 -5.55
C ASN A 8 -6.85 12.13 -7.03
N THR A 9 -5.76 11.77 -7.70
CA THR A 9 -5.75 11.30 -9.10
C THR A 9 -4.90 10.03 -9.24
N PHE A 10 -5.31 9.10 -10.11
CA PHE A 10 -4.46 7.99 -10.49
C PHE A 10 -3.58 8.42 -11.68
N PRO A 11 -2.25 8.42 -11.55
CA PRO A 11 -1.38 8.70 -12.70
C PRO A 11 -1.58 7.60 -13.75
N THR A 12 -1.79 7.99 -15.01
CA THR A 12 -1.97 7.09 -16.16
C THR A 12 -0.66 6.45 -16.59
N ASP A 13 0.47 7.10 -16.31
CA ASP A 13 1.80 6.62 -16.62
C ASP A 13 2.52 6.14 -15.35
N TYR A 14 3.14 4.96 -15.42
CA TYR A 14 3.97 4.45 -14.32
C TYR A 14 5.34 5.12 -14.34
N VAL A 15 5.56 6.04 -13.40
CA VAL A 15 6.88 6.61 -13.10
C VAL A 15 7.43 5.89 -11.87
N PRO A 16 8.57 5.17 -11.96
CA PRO A 16 9.20 4.55 -10.79
C PRO A 16 9.63 5.62 -9.77
N THR A 17 9.11 5.53 -8.54
CA THR A 17 9.52 6.41 -7.44
C THR A 17 10.98 6.15 -7.08
N VAL A 18 11.82 7.19 -7.08
CA VAL A 18 13.17 7.13 -6.52
C VAL A 18 13.12 7.45 -5.02
N PHE A 19 12.44 8.55 -4.66
CA PHE A 19 12.10 8.93 -3.29
C PHE A 19 11.10 10.10 -3.32
N ASP A 20 9.96 9.99 -2.63
CA ASP A 20 9.02 11.11 -2.45
C ASP A 20 8.65 11.24 -0.97
N ASN A 21 8.78 12.48 -0.45
CA ASN A 21 8.35 12.84 0.89
C ASN A 21 7.16 13.80 0.82
N PHE A 22 6.09 13.47 1.52
CA PHE A 22 4.94 14.35 1.69
C PHE A 22 4.68 14.57 3.18
N SER A 23 4.45 15.81 3.58
CA SER A 23 4.08 16.16 4.96
C SER A 23 2.81 17.00 4.96
N ALA A 24 1.82 16.59 5.74
CA ALA A 24 0.58 17.34 5.92
C ALA A 24 0.09 17.29 7.36
N ASN A 25 -0.59 18.34 7.80
CA ASN A 25 -1.32 18.33 9.06
C ASN A 25 -2.73 17.75 8.81
N VAL A 26 -3.07 16.69 9.52
CA VAL A 26 -4.36 16.01 9.43
C VAL A 26 -5.06 16.06 10.79
N VAL A 27 -6.38 16.24 10.80
CA VAL A 27 -7.17 16.24 12.03
C VAL A 27 -7.78 14.86 12.22
N VAL A 28 -7.44 14.20 13.33
CA VAL A 28 -7.97 12.88 13.72
C VAL A 28 -8.53 13.01 15.13
N ASP A 29 -9.80 12.67 15.31
CA ASP A 29 -10.51 12.76 16.60
C ASP A 29 -10.35 14.12 17.30
N GLY A 30 -10.37 15.20 16.52
CA GLY A 30 -10.22 16.58 17.00
C GLY A 30 -8.79 17.00 17.33
N SER A 31 -7.80 16.11 17.17
CA SER A 31 -6.37 16.41 17.37
C SER A 31 -5.66 16.58 16.03
N THR A 32 -4.83 17.62 15.92
CA THR A 32 -3.98 17.82 14.74
C THR A 32 -2.72 16.97 14.85
N VAL A 33 -2.50 16.11 13.87
CA VAL A 33 -1.34 15.24 13.72
C VAL A 33 -0.55 15.67 12.49
N ASN A 34 0.78 15.75 12.60
CA ASN A 34 1.64 15.93 11.43
C ASN A 34 1.94 14.55 10.82
N LEU A 35 1.46 14.32 9.61
CA LEU A 35 1.65 13.07 8.88
C LEU A 35 2.74 13.24 7.84
N GLY A 36 3.89 12.61 8.06
CA GLY A 36 4.93 12.40 7.07
C GLY A 36 4.74 11.09 6.33
N LEU A 37 4.83 11.11 5.00
CA LEU A 37 4.73 9.95 4.13
C LEU A 37 6.02 9.83 3.31
N TRP A 38 6.59 8.63 3.29
CA TRP A 38 7.78 8.28 2.53
C TRP A 38 7.43 7.15 1.55
N ASP A 39 7.40 7.47 0.26
CA ASP A 39 7.28 6.43 -0.78
C ASP A 39 8.67 5.93 -1.17
N THR A 40 8.82 4.61 -1.26
CA THR A 40 10.12 3.98 -1.50
C THR A 40 10.08 2.99 -2.66
N ALA A 41 11.16 2.94 -3.43
CA ALA A 41 11.27 2.04 -4.57
C ALA A 41 11.27 0.56 -4.13
N GLY A 42 10.43 -0.28 -4.75
CA GLY A 42 10.40 -1.73 -4.51
C GLY A 42 11.48 -2.53 -5.27
N GLN A 43 12.23 -1.87 -6.16
CA GLN A 43 13.25 -2.49 -7.00
C GLN A 43 14.52 -2.81 -6.20
N GLU A 44 15.27 -3.82 -6.66
CA GLU A 44 16.45 -4.31 -5.94
C GLU A 44 17.62 -3.33 -5.96
N ASP A 45 17.74 -2.52 -7.01
CA ASP A 45 18.77 -1.48 -7.14
C ASP A 45 18.75 -0.49 -5.97
N TYR A 46 17.60 -0.35 -5.30
CA TYR A 46 17.41 0.55 -4.17
C TYR A 46 17.46 -0.14 -2.80
N ASN A 47 17.74 -1.44 -2.72
CA ASN A 47 17.76 -2.18 -1.45
C ASN A 47 18.72 -1.58 -0.40
N ARG A 48 19.81 -0.92 -0.84
CA ARG A 48 20.77 -0.27 0.08
C ARG A 48 20.33 1.14 0.52
N LEU A 49 19.51 1.80 -0.28
CA LEU A 49 19.04 3.18 -0.03
C LEU A 49 17.74 3.19 0.76
N ARG A 50 16.83 2.25 0.49
CA ARG A 50 15.52 2.14 1.14
C ARG A 50 15.59 2.20 2.68
N PRO A 51 16.51 1.48 3.35
CA PRO A 51 16.58 1.49 4.81
C PRO A 51 16.93 2.84 5.43
N LEU A 52 17.55 3.76 4.67
CA LEU A 52 17.86 5.11 5.16
C LEU A 52 16.59 5.90 5.49
N SER A 53 15.47 5.53 4.88
CA SER A 53 14.14 6.14 5.04
C SER A 53 13.39 5.65 6.28
N TYR A 54 13.85 4.57 6.92
CA TYR A 54 13.11 3.92 8.01
C TYR A 54 13.32 4.59 9.36
N ARG A 55 14.37 5.41 9.48
CA ARG A 55 14.72 6.07 10.73
C ARG A 55 13.61 7.03 11.15
N GLY A 56 13.06 6.81 12.34
CA GLY A 56 12.00 7.65 12.90
C GLY A 56 10.61 7.35 12.34
N ALA A 57 10.42 6.25 11.61
CA ALA A 57 9.09 5.81 11.19
C ALA A 57 8.27 5.34 12.41
N ASP A 58 7.06 5.85 12.54
CA ASP A 58 6.10 5.42 13.57
C ASP A 58 5.28 4.18 13.14
N VAL A 59 5.12 3.98 11.83
CA VAL A 59 4.34 2.88 11.24
C VAL A 59 4.82 2.57 9.83
N PHE A 60 4.77 1.29 9.42
CA PHE A 60 4.97 0.88 8.03
C PHE A 60 3.67 0.45 7.36
N LEU A 61 3.46 0.92 6.13
CA LEU A 61 2.47 0.35 5.23
C LEU A 61 3.16 -0.68 4.33
N LEU A 62 2.84 -1.95 4.54
CA LEU A 62 3.41 -3.04 3.76
C LEU A 62 2.41 -3.49 2.70
N ALA A 63 2.65 -3.10 1.45
CA ALA A 63 1.69 -3.26 0.37
C ALA A 63 2.03 -4.44 -0.56
N PHE A 64 0.99 -5.14 -1.01
CA PHE A 64 1.07 -6.10 -2.12
C PHE A 64 -0.09 -5.88 -3.09
N SER A 65 -0.01 -6.44 -4.29
CA SER A 65 -1.10 -6.38 -5.27
C SER A 65 -1.97 -7.63 -5.19
N LEU A 66 -3.29 -7.41 -5.09
CA LEU A 66 -4.29 -8.47 -5.08
C LEU A 66 -4.34 -9.29 -6.37
N ILE A 67 -3.71 -8.80 -7.44
CA ILE A 67 -3.58 -9.50 -8.72
C ILE A 67 -2.19 -10.08 -8.99
N SER A 68 -1.28 -10.08 -8.01
CA SER A 68 0.09 -10.57 -8.18
C SER A 68 0.54 -11.47 -7.02
N LYS A 69 0.60 -12.78 -7.29
CA LYS A 69 1.11 -13.78 -6.34
C LYS A 69 2.54 -13.51 -5.92
N ALA A 70 3.40 -13.06 -6.84
CA ALA A 70 4.79 -12.73 -6.53
C ALA A 70 4.88 -11.60 -5.49
N SER A 71 4.06 -10.55 -5.62
CA SER A 71 4.04 -9.45 -4.65
C SER A 71 3.54 -9.90 -3.27
N TYR A 72 2.55 -10.81 -3.22
CA TYR A 72 2.05 -11.41 -1.99
C TYR A 72 3.13 -12.24 -1.28
N GLU A 73 3.85 -13.09 -2.01
CA GLU A 73 4.92 -13.92 -1.43
C GLU A 73 6.10 -13.08 -0.94
N ASN A 74 6.41 -11.97 -1.62
CA ASN A 74 7.50 -11.06 -1.24
C ASN A 74 7.28 -10.40 0.13
N ILE A 75 6.04 -10.30 0.62
CA ILE A 75 5.75 -9.83 1.98
C ILE A 75 6.55 -10.65 2.99
N HIS A 76 6.48 -11.98 2.92
CA HIS A 76 7.16 -12.85 3.85
C HIS A 76 8.63 -13.08 3.46
N LYS A 77 8.93 -13.22 2.17
CA LYS A 77 10.26 -13.60 1.69
C LYS A 77 11.28 -12.45 1.72
N LYS A 78 10.81 -11.21 1.59
CA LYS A 78 11.67 -10.04 1.40
C LYS A 78 11.37 -8.93 2.40
N TRP A 79 10.13 -8.44 2.40
CA TRP A 79 9.82 -7.19 3.07
C TRP A 79 9.77 -7.29 4.59
N LEU A 80 9.14 -8.33 5.13
CA LEU A 80 9.08 -8.54 6.57
C LEU A 80 10.48 -8.76 7.18
N PRO A 81 11.36 -9.62 6.63
CA PRO A 81 12.74 -9.73 7.10
C PRO A 81 13.51 -8.40 7.07
N GLU A 82 13.37 -7.62 6.00
CA GLU A 82 14.04 -6.32 5.85
C GLU A 82 13.59 -5.33 6.95
N LEU A 83 12.28 -5.18 7.16
CA LEU A 83 11.76 -4.30 8.22
C LEU A 83 12.16 -4.77 9.61
N LYS A 84 12.12 -6.09 9.88
CA LYS A 84 12.57 -6.65 11.16
C LYS A 84 14.05 -6.43 11.42
N HIS A 85 14.87 -6.38 10.37
CA HIS A 85 16.30 -6.13 10.49
C HIS A 85 16.60 -4.65 10.79
N TYR A 86 15.99 -3.73 10.04
CA TYR A 86 16.34 -2.31 10.09
C TYR A 86 15.49 -1.47 11.04
N ALA A 87 14.25 -1.88 11.33
CA ALA A 87 13.30 -1.14 12.17
C ALA A 87 12.48 -2.09 13.06
N PRO A 88 13.13 -2.85 13.96
CA PRO A 88 12.45 -3.81 14.82
C PRO A 88 11.45 -3.11 15.75
N GLY A 89 10.28 -3.72 15.93
CA GLY A 89 9.26 -3.26 16.88
C GLY A 89 8.32 -2.18 16.35
N ILE A 90 8.57 -1.62 15.17
CA ILE A 90 7.66 -0.65 14.55
C ILE A 90 6.40 -1.38 14.03
N PRO A 91 5.19 -0.90 14.34
CA PRO A 91 3.94 -1.48 13.84
C PRO A 91 3.87 -1.53 12.32
N ILE A 92 3.27 -2.60 11.79
CA ILE A 92 3.05 -2.80 10.35
C ILE A 92 1.55 -2.88 10.09
N VAL A 93 1.08 -2.16 9.08
CA VAL A 93 -0.25 -2.33 8.48
C VAL A 93 -0.07 -3.01 7.12
N LEU A 94 -0.72 -4.15 6.91
CA LEU A 94 -0.71 -4.85 5.63
C LEU A 94 -1.77 -4.24 4.70
N VAL A 95 -1.40 -3.94 3.46
CA VAL A 95 -2.29 -3.29 2.48
C VAL A 95 -2.40 -4.12 1.20
N GLY A 96 -3.60 -4.56 0.86
CA GLY A 96 -3.92 -5.17 -0.44
C GLY A 96 -4.31 -4.09 -1.46
N THR A 97 -3.57 -3.97 -2.55
CA THR A 97 -3.79 -2.96 -3.60
C THR A 97 -4.40 -3.55 -4.86
N LYS A 98 -4.97 -2.70 -5.72
CA LYS A 98 -5.62 -3.08 -6.99
C LYS A 98 -6.85 -3.97 -6.82
N LEU A 99 -7.71 -3.62 -5.86
CA LEU A 99 -8.98 -4.35 -5.62
C LEU A 99 -9.90 -4.29 -6.83
N ASP A 100 -9.96 -3.12 -7.47
CA ASP A 100 -10.70 -2.87 -8.71
C ASP A 100 -10.39 -3.92 -9.78
N LEU A 101 -9.10 -4.23 -10.01
CA LEU A 101 -8.68 -5.24 -10.99
C LEU A 101 -8.97 -6.69 -10.55
N ARG A 102 -9.02 -6.96 -9.24
CA ARG A 102 -9.36 -8.30 -8.74
C ARG A 102 -10.83 -8.63 -9.03
N ASP A 103 -11.69 -7.62 -9.01
CA ASP A 103 -13.13 -7.80 -9.20
C ASP A 103 -13.56 -7.59 -10.68
N ASP A 104 -12.64 -7.15 -11.55
CA ASP A 104 -12.84 -6.97 -12.98
C ASP A 104 -12.70 -8.28 -13.77
N LYS A 105 -13.84 -8.83 -14.18
CA LYS A 105 -13.91 -10.07 -14.96
C LYS A 105 -13.28 -9.94 -16.35
N GLN A 106 -13.31 -8.77 -16.97
CA GLN A 106 -12.71 -8.57 -18.30
C GLN A 106 -11.19 -8.54 -18.16
N PHE A 107 -10.67 -7.77 -17.21
CA PHE A 107 -9.24 -7.75 -16.91
C PHE A 107 -8.68 -9.15 -16.65
N LEU A 108 -9.34 -9.96 -15.82
CA LEU A 108 -8.91 -11.32 -15.51
C LEU A 108 -8.96 -12.28 -16.71
N LYS A 109 -9.88 -12.07 -17.65
CA LYS A 109 -9.91 -12.84 -18.91
C LYS A 109 -8.74 -12.48 -19.81
N ASP A 110 -8.43 -11.20 -19.92
CA ASP A 110 -7.35 -10.69 -20.76
C ASP A 110 -5.96 -11.00 -20.17
N HIS A 111 -5.90 -11.24 -18.85
CA HIS A 111 -4.68 -11.55 -18.10
C HIS A 111 -4.81 -12.87 -17.32
N PRO A 112 -4.85 -14.04 -17.99
CA PRO A 112 -5.06 -15.33 -17.33
C PRO A 112 -3.93 -15.73 -16.35
N GLY A 113 -2.77 -15.06 -16.44
CA GLY A 113 -1.67 -15.23 -15.48
C GLY A 113 -1.76 -14.35 -14.23
N ALA A 114 -2.74 -13.43 -14.16
CA ALA A 114 -2.98 -12.64 -12.97
C ALA A 114 -3.47 -13.53 -11.82
N ALA A 115 -2.94 -13.31 -10.63
CA ALA A 115 -3.46 -13.98 -9.45
C ALA A 115 -4.80 -13.34 -9.04
N SER A 116 -5.58 -14.01 -8.20
CA SER A 116 -6.69 -13.37 -7.49
C SER A 116 -6.55 -13.71 -6.01
N ILE A 117 -5.87 -12.83 -5.28
CA ILE A 117 -5.66 -13.01 -3.84
C ILE A 117 -6.94 -12.64 -3.11
N THR A 118 -7.52 -13.63 -2.44
CA THR A 118 -8.78 -13.49 -1.70
C THR A 118 -8.59 -12.70 -0.41
N THR A 119 -9.68 -12.14 0.11
CA THR A 119 -9.67 -11.46 1.43
C THR A 119 -9.24 -12.41 2.54
N ALA A 120 -9.62 -13.70 2.47
CA ALA A 120 -9.20 -14.70 3.44
C ALA A 120 -7.67 -14.92 3.43
N GLN A 121 -7.05 -15.01 2.26
CA GLN A 121 -5.58 -15.13 2.13
C GLN A 121 -4.85 -13.88 2.63
N GLY A 122 -5.42 -12.69 2.43
CA GLY A 122 -4.90 -11.43 2.98
C GLY A 122 -4.96 -11.40 4.51
N GLU A 123 -6.08 -11.81 5.09
CA GLU A 123 -6.28 -11.90 6.54
C GLU A 123 -5.34 -12.93 7.19
N GLU A 124 -5.16 -14.07 6.54
CA GLU A 124 -4.19 -15.09 6.96
C GLU A 124 -2.76 -14.53 6.95
N LEU A 125 -2.36 -13.84 5.88
CA LEU A 125 -1.04 -13.21 5.79
C LEU A 125 -0.84 -12.16 6.89
N ARG A 126 -1.84 -11.32 7.17
CA ARG A 126 -1.74 -10.31 8.25
C ARG A 126 -1.49 -10.96 9.60
N LYS A 127 -2.25 -12.02 9.92
CA LYS A 127 -2.04 -12.79 11.16
C LYS A 127 -0.64 -13.40 11.21
N MET A 128 -0.18 -13.98 10.09
CA MET A 128 1.14 -14.61 9.99
C MET A 128 2.28 -13.62 10.25
N ILE A 129 2.16 -12.38 9.75
CA ILE A 129 3.22 -11.37 9.91
C ILE A 129 3.08 -10.53 11.19
N GLY A 130 1.98 -10.70 11.94
CA GLY A 130 1.70 -9.90 13.14
C GLY A 130 1.35 -8.44 12.84
N ALA A 131 0.80 -8.15 11.65
CA ALA A 131 0.39 -6.80 11.30
C ALA A 131 -0.87 -6.37 12.07
N VAL A 132 -0.95 -5.09 12.38
CA VAL A 132 -2.03 -4.49 13.18
C VAL A 132 -3.36 -4.65 12.43
N SER A 133 -4.39 -5.10 13.14
CA SER A 133 -5.75 -5.11 12.64
C SER A 133 -6.39 -3.75 12.88
N ASP A 134 -6.75 -3.03 11.83
CA ASP A 134 -7.65 -1.90 11.94
C ASP A 134 -8.95 -2.19 11.18
N LYS A 135 -10.08 -1.59 11.60
CA LYS A 135 -11.40 -1.88 11.03
C LYS A 135 -11.52 -1.53 9.53
N GLY A 136 -10.56 -0.79 8.96
CA GLY A 136 -10.44 -0.51 7.52
C GLY A 136 -9.30 -1.24 6.80
N SER A 137 -8.50 -2.08 7.49
CA SER A 137 -7.26 -2.66 6.95
C SER A 137 -7.43 -3.62 5.76
N PHE A 138 -8.67 -4.01 5.43
CA PHE A 138 -8.97 -4.83 4.25
C PHE A 138 -10.10 -4.31 3.37
N GLU A 139 -10.69 -3.15 3.72
CA GLU A 139 -11.63 -2.49 2.84
C GLU A 139 -10.84 -1.53 1.94
N ALA A 140 -10.33 -2.06 0.82
CA ALA A 140 -9.91 -1.19 -0.27
C ALA A 140 -11.16 -0.41 -0.71
N THR A 141 -11.21 0.86 -0.34
CA THR A 141 -12.30 1.75 -0.72
C THR A 141 -12.24 1.93 -2.24
N LYS A 142 -13.35 1.61 -2.93
CA LYS A 142 -13.54 2.04 -4.32
C LYS A 142 -13.28 3.53 -4.38
N GLY A 143 -12.37 3.96 -5.27
CA GLY A 143 -12.24 5.38 -5.61
C GLY A 143 -13.61 5.91 -5.97
N LYS A 144 -14.16 6.82 -5.16
CA LYS A 144 -15.40 7.51 -5.50
C LYS A 144 -15.09 8.46 -6.64
N GLU A 145 -15.41 8.08 -7.88
CA GLU A 145 -15.74 9.07 -8.89
C GLU A 145 -16.94 9.86 -8.37
N LYS A 146 -16.70 11.10 -7.92
CA LYS A 146 -17.80 12.04 -7.71
C LYS A 146 -18.12 12.66 -9.06
N ASP A 147 -19.25 12.22 -9.58
CA ASP A 147 -20.03 12.83 -10.63
C ASP A 147 -20.08 14.35 -10.43
N LYS A 148 -19.57 15.11 -11.40
CA LYS A 148 -19.79 16.55 -11.50
C LYS A 148 -21.09 16.75 -12.25
N THR A 149 -22.20 16.77 -11.54
CA THR A 149 -23.42 17.47 -11.98
C THR A 149 -23.50 18.75 -11.16
N ILE A 150 -22.98 19.82 -11.75
CA ILE A 150 -23.33 21.18 -11.38
C ILE A 150 -24.61 21.47 -12.16
N GLU A 151 -25.74 21.51 -11.47
CA GLU A 151 -26.95 22.19 -11.95
C GLU A 151 -26.73 23.70 -11.79
N ASP A 152 -27.27 24.46 -12.75
CA ASP A 152 -27.15 25.91 -12.94
C ASP A 152 -27.62 26.77 -11.75
#